data_AF-A0A831TBU0-F1
#
_entry.id   AF-A0A831TBU0-F1
#
_cell.length_a   1.000
_cell.length_b   1.000
_cell.length_c   1.000
_cell.angle_alpha   90.00
_cell.angle_beta   90.00
_cell.angle_gamma   90.00
#
_symmetry.space_group_name_H-M   'P 1'
#
loop_
_entity.id
_entity.type
_entity.pdbx_description
1 polymer ?
#
loop_
_entity_poly.entity_id
_entity_poly.type
_entity_poly.pdbx_seq_one_letter_code
_entity_poly.pdbx_strand_id
1 'polypeptide(L)'
;MSMARLFPGINIGYVLEQYERYQQDPNQVDAAWRAFFERWGSVLVAEEGPTTPGVAAPAVDLAKVAAVVSLAESIRKRGHRAAHLDPLGSDPPGDPALDTGYHGLSERDLEALPASIIGGPIAQSSRNAHEAITRLRAVYCGTIGYDFGHVEETEEREGLIEA
;
A
#
# COMPACT_ATOMS: atom_id res chain seq x y z
N MET A 1 -0.45 10.83 10.24
CA MET A 1 0.23 9.93 9.24
C MET A 1 1.21 9.03 10.00
N SER A 2 0.93 7.74 10.22
CA SER A 2 1.71 6.94 11.19
C SER A 2 3.14 6.63 10.71
N MET A 3 4.11 7.03 11.55
CA MET A 3 5.57 6.81 11.46
C MET A 3 5.97 5.39 11.04
N ALA A 4 5.14 4.39 11.36
CA ALA A 4 5.41 2.98 11.16
C ALA A 4 5.57 2.54 9.70
N ARG A 5 5.20 3.41 8.75
CA ARG A 5 5.04 3.03 7.35
C ARG A 5 6.11 3.57 6.41
N LEU A 6 6.88 4.54 6.87
CA LEU A 6 8.04 5.03 6.14
C LEU A 6 9.23 4.06 6.25
N PHE A 7 9.20 3.13 7.21
CA PHE A 7 10.33 2.27 7.51
C PHE A 7 9.92 0.83 7.88
N PRO A 8 9.68 -0.04 6.89
CA PRO A 8 9.56 -1.47 7.15
C PRO A 8 10.88 -2.00 7.73
N GLY A 9 10.88 -2.40 9.00
CA GLY A 9 12.04 -3.01 9.67
C GLY A 9 12.91 -2.10 10.54
N ILE A 10 12.60 -0.80 10.65
CA ILE A 10 13.26 0.09 11.63
C ILE A 10 12.50 0.01 12.95
N ASN A 11 13.24 -0.03 14.06
CA ASN A 11 12.66 0.10 15.39
C ASN A 11 12.08 1.52 15.56
N ILE A 12 10.77 1.66 15.37
CA ILE A 12 10.05 2.94 15.44
C ILE A 12 10.25 3.63 16.79
N GLY A 13 10.37 2.88 17.88
CA GLY A 13 10.65 3.43 19.21
C GLY A 13 11.98 4.19 19.24
N TYR A 14 12.99 3.68 18.54
CA TYR A 14 14.29 4.34 18.43
C TYR A 14 14.21 5.63 17.61
N VAL A 15 13.44 5.64 16.52
CA VAL A 15 13.26 6.85 15.68
C VAL A 15 12.55 7.96 16.46
N LEU A 16 11.53 7.60 17.25
CA LEU A 16 10.81 8.53 18.12
C LEU A 16 11.74 9.15 19.17
N GLU A 17 12.57 8.33 19.83
CA GLU A 17 13.54 8.81 20.81
C GLU A 17 14.56 9.77 20.19
N GLN A 18 15.07 9.47 18.98
CA GLN A 18 15.97 10.39 18.27
C GLN A 18 15.25 11.68 17.87
N TYR A 19 13.98 11.60 17.50
CA TYR A 19 13.21 12.77 17.11
C TYR A 19 12.93 13.71 18.29
N GLU A 20 12.61 13.17 19.47
CA GLU A 20 12.46 13.97 20.71
C GLU A 20 13.76 14.69 21.09
N ARG A 21 14.90 14.01 20.97
CA ARG A 21 16.23 14.61 21.20
C ARG A 21 16.51 15.74 20.21
N TYR A 22 16.18 15.53 18.93
CA TYR A 22 16.32 16.55 17.88
C TYR A 22 15.45 17.79 18.14
N GLN A 23 14.22 17.63 18.65
CA GLN A 23 13.36 18.77 19.00
C GLN A 23 13.90 19.59 20.16
N GLN A 24 14.57 18.96 21.14
CA GLN A 24 15.17 19.65 22.27
C GLN A 24 16.44 20.42 21.88
N ASP A 25 17.33 19.78 21.12
CA ASP A 25 18.50 20.43 20.52
C ASP A 25 18.96 19.61 19.30
N PRO A 26 18.96 20.19 18.09
CA PRO A 26 19.41 19.51 16.88
C PRO A 26 20.83 18.93 16.98
N ASN A 27 21.71 19.48 17.82
CA ASN A 27 23.07 18.97 18.00
C ASN A 27 23.17 17.71 18.87
N GLN A 28 22.08 17.31 19.53
CA GLN A 28 22.03 16.07 20.32
C GLN A 28 21.87 14.80 19.49
N VAL A 29 21.57 14.95 18.20
CA VAL A 29 21.54 13.85 17.24
C VAL A 29 22.66 14.02 16.21
N ASP A 30 23.14 12.91 15.66
CA ASP A 30 24.20 12.97 14.65
C ASP A 30 23.74 13.66 13.35
N ALA A 31 24.72 13.98 12.51
CA ALA A 31 24.49 14.73 11.28
C ALA A 31 23.54 14.00 10.31
N ALA A 32 23.52 12.67 10.31
CA ALA A 32 22.61 11.90 9.47
C ALA A 32 21.16 12.03 9.96
N TRP A 33 20.92 11.95 11.27
CA TRP A 33 19.60 12.21 11.85
C TRP A 33 19.13 13.66 11.66
N ARG A 34 20.00 14.65 11.81
CA ARG A 34 19.65 16.05 11.53
C ARG A 34 19.18 16.25 10.09
N ALA A 35 19.99 15.82 9.12
CA ALA A 35 19.63 15.96 7.70
C ALA A 35 18.35 15.18 7.35
N PHE A 36 18.15 14.04 8.01
CA PHE A 36 16.93 13.25 7.89
C PHE A 36 15.71 14.01 8.43
N PHE A 37 15.77 14.58 9.64
CA PHE A 37 14.66 15.32 10.24
C PHE A 37 14.44 16.71 9.61
N GLU A 38 15.46 17.36 9.08
CA GLU A 38 15.30 18.57 8.28
C GLU A 38 14.50 18.31 7.00
N ARG A 39 14.71 17.14 6.39
CA ARG A 39 14.06 16.75 5.13
C ARG A 39 12.70 16.10 5.30
N TRP A 40 12.50 15.37 6.40
CA TRP A 40 11.30 14.53 6.61
C TRP A 40 10.56 14.83 7.91
N GLY A 41 11.12 15.64 8.81
CA GLY A 41 10.56 15.88 10.14
C GLY A 41 9.15 16.45 10.11
N SER A 42 8.84 17.34 9.16
CA SER A 42 7.49 17.90 8.98
C SER A 42 6.41 16.84 8.67
N VAL A 43 6.79 15.73 8.02
CA VAL A 43 5.89 14.59 7.77
C VAL A 43 5.63 13.79 9.04
N LEU A 44 6.58 13.83 9.99
CA LEU A 44 6.47 13.13 11.28
C LEU A 44 5.62 13.91 12.31
N VAL A 45 5.49 15.24 12.19
CA VAL A 45 4.79 16.12 13.16
C VAL A 45 3.34 16.45 12.77
N ALA A 46 2.85 15.99 11.63
CA ALA A 46 1.56 16.44 11.07
C ALA A 46 0.30 16.09 11.89
N GLU A 47 0.44 15.59 13.12
CA GLU A 47 -0.69 15.32 14.02
C GLU A 47 -0.96 16.43 15.04
N GLU A 48 -0.08 17.43 15.30
CA GLU A 48 -0.37 18.48 16.30
C GLU A 48 0.19 19.88 15.93
N GLY A 49 -0.64 20.76 15.35
CA GLY A 49 -0.33 22.20 15.20
C GLY A 49 -1.36 22.98 14.36
N PRO A 50 -1.72 24.23 14.72
CA PRO A 50 -2.98 24.87 14.34
C PRO A 50 -3.03 25.33 12.87
N THR A 51 -4.25 25.21 12.33
CA THR A 51 -4.66 25.47 10.95
C THR A 51 -4.53 26.94 10.53
N THR A 52 -3.64 27.22 9.59
CA THR A 52 -3.78 28.37 8.68
C THR A 52 -4.76 27.99 7.57
N PRO A 53 -5.84 28.74 7.31
CA PRO A 53 -6.79 28.39 6.26
C PRO A 53 -6.22 28.79 4.89
N GLY A 54 -5.54 27.85 4.24
CA GLY A 54 -5.05 27.97 2.89
C GLY A 54 -5.12 26.62 2.19
N VAL A 55 -6.21 26.40 1.44
CA VAL A 55 -6.47 25.28 0.52
C VAL A 55 -5.99 23.92 1.04
N ALA A 56 -6.82 23.28 1.87
CA ALA A 56 -6.59 21.91 2.32
C ALA A 56 -6.55 20.96 1.10
N ALA A 57 -5.37 20.47 0.75
CA ALA A 57 -5.25 19.22 0.02
C ALA A 57 -5.98 18.13 0.83
N PRO A 58 -6.73 17.22 0.20
CA PRO A 58 -7.41 16.16 0.94
C PRO A 58 -6.36 15.38 1.73
N ALA A 59 -6.52 15.33 3.05
CA ALA A 59 -5.67 14.51 3.92
C ALA A 59 -5.81 13.06 3.46
N VAL A 60 -4.79 12.52 2.81
CA VAL A 60 -4.79 11.14 2.33
C VAL A 60 -4.71 10.23 3.55
N ASP A 61 -5.78 9.49 3.81
CA ASP A 61 -5.82 8.52 4.90
C ASP A 61 -4.80 7.41 4.63
N LEU A 62 -3.71 7.43 5.41
CA LEU A 62 -2.66 6.47 5.27
C LEU A 62 -3.20 5.06 5.50
N ALA A 63 -4.07 4.81 6.48
CA ALA A 63 -4.61 3.47 6.71
C ALA A 63 -5.31 2.91 5.47
N LYS A 64 -6.04 3.75 4.73
CA LYS A 64 -6.68 3.38 3.46
C LYS A 64 -5.66 3.03 2.39
N VAL A 65 -4.57 3.79 2.26
CA VAL A 65 -3.48 3.42 1.35
C VAL A 65 -2.90 2.03 1.71
N ALA A 66 -2.86 1.64 2.98
CA ALA A 66 -2.34 0.32 3.42
C ALA A 66 -3.27 -0.79 3.01
N ALA A 67 -4.54 -0.57 3.28
CA ALA A 67 -5.60 -1.46 2.87
C ALA A 67 -5.59 -1.68 1.35
N VAL A 68 -5.40 -0.64 0.53
CA VAL A 68 -5.36 -0.78 -0.93
C VAL A 68 -4.15 -1.60 -1.39
N VAL A 69 -2.96 -1.32 -0.84
CA VAL A 69 -1.75 -2.10 -1.16
C VAL A 69 -1.92 -3.56 -0.74
N SER A 70 -2.47 -3.80 0.46
CA SER A 70 -2.73 -5.15 0.96
C SER A 70 -3.76 -5.91 0.13
N LEU A 71 -4.80 -5.22 -0.35
CA LEU A 71 -5.79 -5.78 -1.27
C LEU A 71 -5.15 -6.17 -2.60
N ALA A 72 -4.34 -5.28 -3.21
CA ALA A 72 -3.65 -5.58 -4.45
C ALA A 72 -2.71 -6.79 -4.31
N GLU A 73 -1.94 -6.86 -3.23
CA GLU A 73 -1.08 -8.00 -2.90
C GLU A 73 -1.89 -9.29 -2.70
N SER A 74 -3.04 -9.19 -2.04
CA SER A 74 -3.94 -10.34 -1.86
C SER A 74 -4.46 -10.86 -3.18
N ILE A 75 -4.82 -9.98 -4.12
CA ILE A 75 -5.24 -10.36 -5.47
C ILE A 75 -4.12 -11.07 -6.23
N ARG A 76 -2.89 -10.56 -6.19
CA ARG A 76 -1.75 -11.21 -6.86
C ARG A 76 -1.44 -12.60 -6.29
N LYS A 77 -1.45 -12.74 -4.96
CA LYS A 77 -1.07 -13.98 -4.27
C LYS A 77 -2.18 -15.03 -4.25
N ARG A 78 -3.44 -14.59 -4.18
CA ARG A 78 -4.60 -15.47 -3.90
C ARG A 78 -5.71 -15.36 -4.92
N GLY A 79 -5.55 -14.56 -5.97
CA GLY A 79 -6.58 -14.38 -7.01
C GLY A 79 -7.03 -15.70 -7.65
N HIS A 80 -6.13 -16.68 -7.75
CA HIS A 80 -6.44 -18.03 -8.26
C HIS A 80 -7.57 -18.72 -7.47
N ARG A 81 -7.78 -18.38 -6.20
CA ARG A 81 -8.89 -18.90 -5.37
C ARG A 81 -10.25 -18.42 -5.84
N ALA A 82 -10.29 -17.29 -6.54
CA ALA A 82 -11.48 -16.69 -7.14
C ALA A 82 -11.50 -16.82 -8.67
N ALA A 83 -10.57 -17.57 -9.28
CA ALA A 83 -10.58 -17.80 -10.72
C ALA A 83 -11.64 -18.82 -11.12
N HIS A 84 -12.37 -18.55 -12.21
CA HIS A 84 -13.40 -19.43 -12.76
C HIS A 84 -12.76 -20.54 -13.60
N LEU A 85 -12.27 -21.56 -12.90
CA LEU A 85 -11.57 -22.70 -13.50
C LEU A 85 -12.49 -23.87 -13.87
N ASP A 86 -13.70 -23.93 -13.30
CA ASP A 86 -14.65 -25.00 -13.59
C ASP A 86 -15.45 -24.71 -14.87
N PRO A 87 -15.27 -25.47 -15.96
CA PRO A 87 -16.03 -25.30 -17.19
C PRO A 87 -17.51 -25.67 -17.05
N LEU A 88 -17.89 -26.39 -15.98
CA LEU A 88 -19.28 -26.73 -15.68
C LEU A 88 -20.03 -25.61 -14.94
N GLY A 89 -19.32 -24.55 -14.53
CA GLY A 89 -19.92 -23.33 -14.02
C GLY A 89 -20.10 -23.27 -12.51
N SER A 90 -19.42 -24.12 -11.73
CA SER A 90 -19.39 -23.94 -10.27
C SER A 90 -18.69 -22.64 -9.91
N ASP A 91 -19.21 -21.96 -8.89
CA ASP A 91 -18.54 -20.77 -8.35
C ASP A 91 -17.22 -21.15 -7.69
N PRO A 92 -16.17 -20.31 -7.85
CA PRO A 92 -14.91 -20.54 -7.18
C PRO A 92 -15.09 -20.41 -5.66
N PRO A 93 -14.27 -21.11 -4.85
CA PRO A 93 -14.37 -21.06 -3.39
C PRO A 93 -14.13 -19.66 -2.83
N GLY A 94 -13.37 -18.82 -3.55
CA GLY A 94 -13.02 -17.47 -3.14
C GLY A 94 -12.00 -17.44 -1.99
N ASP A 95 -11.71 -16.23 -1.53
CA ASP A 95 -10.89 -15.95 -0.34
C ASP A 95 -11.33 -14.61 0.26
N PRO A 96 -11.66 -14.52 1.57
CA PRO A 96 -12.16 -13.29 2.18
C PRO A 96 -11.20 -12.10 2.04
N ALA A 97 -9.89 -12.35 1.96
CA ALA A 97 -8.93 -11.27 1.82
C ALA A 97 -8.86 -10.70 0.40
N LEU A 98 -9.62 -11.27 -0.55
CA LEU A 98 -9.89 -10.62 -1.82
C LEU A 98 -10.99 -9.56 -1.69
N ASP A 99 -11.78 -9.53 -0.61
CA ASP A 99 -12.90 -8.60 -0.48
C ASP A 99 -12.45 -7.22 0.03
N THR A 100 -12.95 -6.15 -0.58
CA THR A 100 -12.65 -4.77 -0.14
C THR A 100 -13.10 -4.53 1.30
N GLY A 101 -14.24 -5.10 1.70
CA GLY A 101 -14.78 -5.01 3.06
C GLY A 101 -13.88 -5.65 4.11
N TYR A 102 -13.15 -6.72 3.78
CA TYR A 102 -12.17 -7.34 4.69
C TYR A 102 -11.04 -6.37 5.04
N HIS A 103 -10.66 -5.50 4.10
CA HIS A 103 -9.64 -4.46 4.30
C HIS A 103 -10.23 -3.15 4.83
N GLY A 104 -11.53 -3.11 5.15
CA GLY A 104 -12.22 -1.88 5.59
C GLY A 104 -12.28 -0.80 4.51
N LEU A 105 -12.29 -1.18 3.23
CA LEU A 105 -12.35 -0.27 2.08
C LEU A 105 -13.76 -0.20 1.50
N SER A 106 -14.19 1.02 1.21
CA SER A 106 -15.32 1.27 0.33
C SER A 106 -14.84 1.52 -1.11
N GLU A 107 -15.75 1.44 -2.07
CA GLU A 107 -15.48 1.79 -3.47
C GLU A 107 -15.00 3.25 -3.60
N ARG A 108 -15.60 4.17 -2.84
CA ARG A 108 -15.18 5.58 -2.79
C ARG A 108 -13.73 5.76 -2.33
N ASP A 109 -13.27 4.92 -1.39
CA ASP A 109 -11.88 4.97 -0.93
C ASP A 109 -10.91 4.57 -2.05
N LEU A 110 -11.30 3.61 -2.90
CA LEU A 110 -10.52 3.20 -4.07
C LEU A 110 -10.53 4.26 -5.18
N GLU A 111 -11.65 4.94 -5.38
CA GLU A 111 -11.76 6.00 -6.39
C GLU A 111 -10.95 7.24 -6.01
N ALA A 112 -10.88 7.56 -4.72
CA ALA A 112 -10.18 8.73 -4.20
C ALA A 112 -8.64 8.60 -4.22
N LEU A 113 -8.12 7.37 -4.31
CA LEU A 113 -6.69 7.11 -4.25
C LEU A 113 -6.07 6.94 -5.65
N PRO A 114 -4.86 7.46 -5.89
CA PRO A 114 -4.19 7.33 -7.18
C PRO A 114 -3.74 5.87 -7.42
N ALA A 115 -3.75 5.43 -8.68
CA ALA A 115 -3.35 4.07 -9.04
C ALA A 115 -1.89 3.75 -8.69
N SER A 116 -1.02 4.77 -8.67
CA SER A 116 0.43 4.62 -8.45
C SER A 116 0.81 3.93 -7.14
N ILE A 117 -0.05 3.94 -6.12
CA ILE A 117 0.20 3.25 -4.85
C ILE A 117 0.24 1.72 -4.98
N ILE A 118 -0.41 1.16 -6.01
CA ILE A 118 -0.50 -0.30 -6.23
C ILE A 118 0.76 -0.85 -6.91
N GLY A 119 1.50 0.01 -7.61
CA GLY A 119 2.70 -0.35 -8.35
C GLY A 119 2.47 -1.27 -9.56
N GLY A 120 3.53 -1.47 -10.35
CA GLY A 120 3.52 -2.33 -11.53
C GLY A 120 2.85 -1.75 -12.79
N PRO A 121 2.87 -2.49 -13.91
CA PRO A 121 2.41 -2.00 -15.22
C PRO A 121 0.91 -1.62 -15.24
N ILE A 122 0.09 -2.36 -14.50
CA ILE A 122 -1.36 -2.11 -14.40
C ILE A 122 -1.63 -0.74 -13.76
N ALA A 123 -0.87 -0.35 -12.74
CA ALA A 123 -1.04 0.94 -12.07
C ALA A 123 -0.70 2.11 -12.99
N GLN A 124 0.32 1.97 -13.86
CA GLN A 124 0.75 3.02 -14.79
C GLN A 124 -0.30 3.35 -15.85
N SER A 125 -1.15 2.37 -16.19
CA SER A 125 -2.18 2.49 -17.22
C SER A 125 -3.60 2.68 -16.65
N SER A 126 -3.72 2.91 -15.34
CA SER A 126 -4.98 3.06 -14.62
C SER A 126 -5.15 4.48 -14.06
N ARG A 127 -6.37 5.02 -14.06
CA ARG A 127 -6.63 6.40 -13.59
C ARG A 127 -6.60 6.53 -12.07
N ASN A 128 -7.12 5.53 -11.37
CA ASN A 128 -7.19 5.50 -9.90
C ASN A 128 -7.05 4.06 -9.36
N ALA A 129 -7.02 3.91 -8.04
CA ALA A 129 -6.87 2.61 -7.42
C ALA A 129 -8.06 1.68 -7.70
N HIS A 130 -9.28 2.21 -7.85
CA HIS A 130 -10.44 1.43 -8.26
C HIS A 130 -10.20 0.72 -9.60
N GLU A 131 -9.84 1.46 -10.65
CA GLU A 131 -9.56 0.91 -11.97
C GLU A 131 -8.41 -0.11 -11.96
N ALA A 132 -7.34 0.18 -11.22
CA ALA A 132 -6.21 -0.73 -11.08
C ALA A 132 -6.60 -2.04 -10.39
N ILE A 133 -7.39 -2.00 -9.32
CA ILE A 133 -7.91 -3.19 -8.64
C ILE A 133 -8.83 -3.99 -9.56
N THR A 134 -9.71 -3.34 -10.32
CA THR A 134 -10.57 -4.02 -11.30
C THR A 134 -9.73 -4.77 -12.34
N ARG A 135 -8.68 -4.14 -12.87
CA ARG A 135 -7.78 -4.77 -13.84
C ARG A 135 -6.98 -5.91 -13.24
N LEU A 136 -6.47 -5.76 -12.01
CA LEU A 136 -5.81 -6.85 -11.30
C LEU A 136 -6.73 -8.07 -11.16
N ARG A 137 -8.02 -7.86 -10.82
CA ARG A 137 -8.99 -8.97 -10.76
C ARG A 137 -9.21 -9.62 -12.12
N ALA A 138 -9.28 -8.85 -13.20
CA ALA A 138 -9.43 -9.41 -14.54
C ALA A 138 -8.27 -10.34 -14.93
N VAL A 139 -7.05 -10.04 -14.44
CA VAL A 139 -5.86 -10.88 -14.67
C VAL A 139 -5.84 -12.09 -13.74
N TYR A 140 -5.92 -11.86 -12.42
CA TYR A 140 -5.65 -12.90 -11.42
C TYR A 140 -6.86 -13.72 -10.99
N CYS A 141 -8.09 -13.26 -11.27
CA CYS A 141 -9.35 -13.92 -10.91
C CYS A 141 -10.19 -14.29 -12.15
N GLY A 142 -9.60 -14.26 -13.35
CA GLY A 142 -10.30 -14.58 -14.60
C GLY A 142 -10.50 -16.10 -14.78
N THR A 143 -10.28 -16.57 -16.01
CA THR A 143 -10.38 -18.01 -16.35
C THR A 143 -9.04 -18.74 -16.25
N ILE A 144 -8.00 -18.06 -15.77
CA ILE A 144 -6.65 -18.60 -15.55
C ILE A 144 -6.29 -18.33 -14.08
N GLY A 145 -5.80 -19.36 -13.39
CA GLY A 145 -5.36 -19.28 -12.00
C GLY A 145 -3.84 -19.22 -11.93
N TYR A 146 -3.30 -18.13 -11.42
CA TYR A 146 -1.87 -17.97 -11.17
C TYR A 146 -1.54 -18.27 -9.70
N ASP A 147 -0.70 -19.28 -9.46
CA ASP A 147 -0.12 -19.54 -8.15
C ASP A 147 1.40 -19.67 -8.28
N PHE A 148 2.08 -18.58 -7.94
CA PHE A 148 3.54 -18.49 -7.92
C PHE A 148 4.05 -18.08 -6.53
N GLY A 149 3.18 -18.09 -5.51
CA GLY A 149 3.57 -17.69 -4.16
C GLY A 149 4.64 -18.61 -3.54
N HIS A 150 4.75 -19.83 -4.05
CA HIS A 150 5.76 -20.82 -3.67
C HIS A 150 7.10 -20.65 -4.40
N VAL A 151 7.21 -19.74 -5.37
CA VAL A 151 8.46 -19.51 -6.12
C VAL A 151 9.42 -18.74 -5.21
N GLU A 152 10.55 -19.39 -4.88
CA GLU A 152 11.56 -18.84 -3.97
C GLU A 152 12.42 -17.78 -4.66
N GLU A 153 12.80 -18.01 -5.92
CA GLU A 153 13.63 -17.10 -6.70
C GLU A 153 12.88 -15.78 -6.98
N THR A 154 13.51 -14.67 -6.59
CA THR A 154 12.85 -13.37 -6.62
C THR A 154 12.74 -12.84 -8.03
N GLU A 155 13.78 -13.01 -8.85
CA GLU A 155 13.77 -12.56 -10.25
C GLU A 155 12.70 -13.29 -11.06
N GLU A 156 12.54 -14.61 -10.87
CA GLU A 156 11.51 -15.40 -11.54
C GLU A 156 10.12 -14.95 -11.12
N ARG A 157 9.90 -14.76 -9.82
CA ARG A 157 8.62 -14.30 -9.28
C ARG A 157 8.25 -12.90 -9.77
N GLU A 158 9.21 -11.97 -9.82
CA GLU A 158 8.99 -10.62 -10.33
C GLU A 158 8.70 -10.63 -11.83
N GLY A 159 9.41 -11.45 -12.61
CA GLY A 159 9.14 -11.63 -14.04
C GLY A 159 7.70 -12.10 -14.33
N LEU A 160 7.14 -12.97 -13.49
CA LEU A 160 5.74 -13.42 -13.60
C LEU A 160 4.72 -12.35 -13.20
N ILE A 161 5.10 -11.36 -12.39
CA ILE A 161 4.22 -10.25 -11.98
C ILE A 161 4.21 -9.14 -13.04
N GLU A 162 5.30 -8.97 -13.78
CA GLU A 162 5.45 -7.93 -14.81
C GLU A 162 4.93 -8.32 -16.20
N ALA A 163 4.90 -9.62 -16.51
CA ALA A 163 4.40 -10.16 -17.79
C ALA A 163 2.88 -10.01 -17.97
#